data_AF-A0A0K2TCL9-F1
#
_entry.id   AF-A0A0K2TCL9-F1
#
_cell.length_a   1.000
_cell.length_b   1.000
_cell.length_c   1.000
_cell.angle_alpha   90.00
_cell.angle_beta   90.00
_cell.angle_gamma   90.00
#
_symmetry.space_group_name_H-M   'P 1'
#
loop_
_entity.id
_entity.type
_entity.pdbx_description
1 polymer ?
#
loop_
_entity_poly.entity_id
_entity_poly.type
_entity_poly.pdbx_seq_one_letter_code
_entity_poly.pdbx_strand_id
1 'polypeptide(L)'
;MKEDISLVIDKIVDFLELPRLDTDHKQKLMEYISINQMRNNSAVNRKNYTGTGDFLNKGIVGNWKTMLTDETIKGFELWKTWIYRLTKKHPSLPMKNYDQMTCNKNIFNAIFE
;
A
#
# COMPACT_ATOMS: atom_id res chain seq x y z
N MET A 1 -1.50 -3.39 -9.09
CA MET A 1 -0.24 -2.70 -9.40
C MET A 1 0.97 -3.62 -9.30
N LYS A 2 1.21 -4.30 -8.18
CA LYS A 2 2.36 -5.23 -8.06
C LYS A 2 2.03 -6.70 -8.31
N GLU A 3 0.78 -7.12 -8.09
CA GLU A 3 0.30 -8.47 -8.41
C GLU A 3 -0.01 -8.59 -9.90
N ASP A 4 -0.95 -7.77 -10.38
CA ASP A 4 -1.27 -7.65 -11.80
C ASP A 4 -1.33 -6.14 -12.13
N ILE A 5 -0.48 -5.70 -13.04
CA ILE A 5 -0.48 -4.33 -13.56
C ILE A 5 -1.32 -4.22 -14.83
N SER A 6 -1.41 -5.29 -15.60
CA SER A 6 -2.17 -5.36 -16.85
C SER A 6 -3.66 -5.17 -16.58
N LEU A 7 -4.19 -5.89 -15.59
CA LEU A 7 -5.57 -5.74 -15.14
C LEU A 7 -5.87 -4.36 -14.53
N VAL A 8 -4.88 -3.74 -13.88
CA VAL A 8 -5.08 -2.39 -13.32
C VAL A 8 -5.11 -1.33 -14.41
N ILE A 9 -4.28 -1.48 -15.45
CA ILE A 9 -4.36 -0.62 -16.64
C ILE A 9 -5.75 -0.72 -17.25
N ASP A 10 -6.29 -1.92 -17.44
CA ASP A 10 -7.65 -2.09 -18.00
C ASP A 10 -8.70 -1.41 -17.12
N LYS A 11 -8.64 -1.60 -15.80
CA LYS A 11 -9.56 -0.94 -14.86
C LYS A 11 -9.50 0.59 -14.94
N ILE A 12 -8.31 1.16 -15.12
CA ILE A 12 -8.13 2.61 -15.26
C ILE A 12 -8.67 3.09 -16.61
N VAL A 13 -8.39 2.38 -17.69
CA VAL A 13 -8.90 2.69 -19.03
C VAL A 13 -10.43 2.63 -19.05
N ASP A 14 -11.02 1.59 -18.47
CA ASP A 14 -12.48 1.43 -18.35
C ASP A 14 -13.07 2.55 -17.45
N PHE A 15 -12.40 2.92 -16.35
CA PHE A 15 -12.83 4.02 -15.46
C PHE A 15 -12.78 5.40 -16.14
N LEU A 16 -11.80 5.62 -17.03
CA LEU A 16 -11.65 6.86 -17.78
C LEU A 16 -12.44 6.87 -19.10
N GLU A 17 -13.21 5.81 -19.38
CA GLU A 17 -13.98 5.63 -20.62
C GLU A 17 -13.13 5.76 -21.90
N LEU A 18 -11.87 5.34 -21.82
CA LEU A 18 -10.94 5.36 -22.93
C LEU A 18 -11.03 4.08 -23.77
N PRO A 19 -10.69 4.13 -25.08
CA PRO A 19 -10.60 2.92 -25.88
C PRO A 19 -9.55 1.97 -25.31
N ARG A 20 -9.84 0.67 -25.36
CA ARG A 20 -8.91 -0.34 -24.87
C ARG A 20 -7.59 -0.28 -25.62
N LEU A 21 -6.51 -0.33 -24.86
CA LEU A 21 -5.16 -0.36 -25.41
C LEU A 21 -4.93 -1.70 -26.11
N ASP A 22 -4.28 -1.64 -27.27
CA ASP A 22 -3.72 -2.83 -27.90
C ASP A 22 -2.63 -3.45 -26.99
N THR A 23 -2.40 -4.75 -27.14
CA THR A 23 -1.37 -5.52 -26.45
C THR A 23 0.01 -4.85 -26.49
N ASP A 24 0.45 -4.32 -27.63
CA ASP A 24 1.77 -3.70 -27.78
C ASP A 24 1.86 -2.37 -27.02
N HIS A 25 0.85 -1.51 -27.14
CA HIS A 25 0.80 -0.26 -26.36
C HIS A 25 0.72 -0.52 -24.87
N LYS A 26 -0.05 -1.54 -24.47
CA LYS A 26 -0.17 -1.94 -23.06
C LYS A 26 1.15 -2.48 -22.52
N GLN A 27 1.86 -3.30 -23.29
CA GLN A 27 3.16 -3.83 -22.91
C GLN A 27 4.20 -2.71 -22.76
N LYS A 28 4.24 -1.75 -23.70
CA LYS A 28 5.09 -0.55 -23.58
C LYS A 28 4.78 0.23 -22.32
N LEU A 29 3.50 0.47 -22.03
CA LEU A 29 3.08 1.18 -20.83
C LEU A 29 3.52 0.45 -19.55
N MET A 30 3.38 -0.87 -19.51
CA MET A 30 3.84 -1.69 -18.39
C MET A 30 5.35 -1.58 -18.17
N GLU A 31 6.13 -1.55 -19.24
CA GLU A 31 7.59 -1.36 -19.17
C GLU A 31 7.94 0.02 -18.61
N TYR A 32 7.31 1.09 -19.12
CA TYR A 32 7.54 2.47 -18.65
C TYR A 32 7.19 2.66 -17.17
N ILE A 33 6.14 1.99 -16.68
CA ILE A 33 5.70 2.06 -15.27
C ILE A 33 6.55 1.14 -14.36
N SER A 34 7.46 0.33 -14.92
CA SER A 34 8.37 -0.46 -14.09
C SER A 34 9.20 0.44 -13.18
N ILE A 35 9.45 -0.02 -11.94
CA ILE A 35 10.14 0.79 -10.93
C ILE A 35 11.53 1.25 -11.39
N ASN A 36 12.22 0.42 -12.18
CA ASN A 36 13.54 0.72 -12.72
C ASN A 36 13.47 1.87 -13.74
N GLN A 37 12.51 1.83 -14.67
CA GLN A 37 12.32 2.90 -15.65
C GLN A 37 11.92 4.20 -14.95
N MET A 38 10.98 4.13 -14.00
CA MET A 38 10.57 5.33 -13.25
C MET A 38 11.69 5.94 -12.41
N ARG A 39 12.59 5.14 -11.81
CA ARG A 39 13.77 5.66 -11.08
C ARG A 39 14.75 6.42 -11.99
N ASN A 40 14.89 5.97 -13.23
CA ASN A 40 15.80 6.58 -14.19
C ASN A 40 15.17 7.79 -14.89
N ASN A 41 13.85 7.93 -14.86
CA ASN A 41 13.15 9.05 -15.47
C ASN A 41 13.19 10.31 -14.59
N SER A 42 13.89 11.34 -15.07
CA SER A 42 14.03 12.65 -14.41
C SER A 42 12.71 13.38 -14.16
N ALA A 43 11.68 13.12 -14.97
CA ALA A 43 10.36 13.74 -14.80
C ALA A 43 9.64 13.28 -13.53
N VAL A 44 9.92 12.06 -13.03
CA VAL A 44 9.18 11.46 -11.92
C VAL A 44 10.05 11.05 -10.73
N ASN A 45 11.36 10.87 -10.92
CA ASN A 45 12.26 10.42 -9.85
C ASN A 45 12.58 11.47 -8.79
N ARG A 46 12.25 12.75 -9.04
CA ARG A 46 12.42 13.90 -8.13
C ARG A 46 13.81 14.02 -7.48
N LYS A 47 14.87 13.51 -8.12
CA LYS A 47 16.23 13.50 -7.54
C LYS A 47 16.74 14.88 -7.15
N ASN A 48 16.31 15.93 -7.85
CA ASN A 48 16.70 17.31 -7.59
C ASN A 48 16.06 17.90 -6.31
N TYR A 49 15.07 17.24 -5.72
CA TYR A 49 14.34 17.70 -4.53
C TYR A 49 14.62 16.86 -3.29
N THR A 50 15.32 15.74 -3.44
CA THR A 50 15.67 14.84 -2.34
C THR A 50 17.08 15.14 -1.87
N GLY A 51 17.22 15.65 -0.63
CA GLY A 51 18.54 15.96 -0.05
C GLY A 51 19.38 14.72 0.19
N THR A 52 18.83 13.72 0.88
CA THR A 52 19.46 12.41 1.09
C THR A 52 18.44 11.29 0.82
N GLY A 53 18.80 10.34 -0.04
CA GLY A 53 17.97 9.21 -0.43
C GLY A 53 17.23 9.37 -1.76
N ASP A 54 16.66 8.27 -2.26
CA ASP A 54 15.86 8.25 -3.49
C ASP A 54 14.36 8.41 -3.17
N PHE A 55 13.66 9.27 -3.93
CA PHE A 55 12.20 9.39 -3.85
C PHE A 55 11.51 8.06 -4.15
N LEU A 56 11.97 7.37 -5.20
CA LEU A 56 11.52 6.04 -5.56
C LEU A 56 12.44 4.98 -4.93
N ASN A 57 12.14 4.60 -3.70
CA ASN A 57 12.85 3.54 -2.97
C ASN A 57 12.51 2.13 -3.53
N LYS A 58 12.76 1.03 -2.80
CA LYS A 58 12.74 -0.38 -3.25
C LYS A 58 11.56 -0.81 -4.12
N GLY A 59 10.34 -0.33 -3.85
CA GLY A 59 9.16 -0.68 -4.65
C GLY A 59 8.75 -2.16 -4.53
N ILE A 60 9.00 -2.77 -3.36
CA ILE A 60 8.72 -4.17 -3.03
C ILE A 60 7.61 -4.22 -1.98
N VAL A 61 6.62 -5.08 -2.20
CA VAL A 61 5.54 -5.34 -1.23
C VAL A 61 6.08 -6.19 -0.09
N GLY A 62 5.78 -5.83 1.15
CA GLY A 62 6.16 -6.63 2.33
C GLY A 62 7.57 -6.39 2.86
N ASN A 63 8.35 -5.46 2.30
CA ASN A 63 9.71 -5.14 2.79
C ASN A 63 9.73 -4.65 4.25
N TRP A 64 8.60 -4.28 4.85
CA TRP A 64 8.53 -3.95 6.28
C TRP A 64 8.85 -5.16 7.18
N LYS A 65 8.55 -6.39 6.74
CA LYS A 65 8.81 -7.61 7.51
C LYS A 65 10.30 -7.90 7.69
N THR A 66 11.14 -7.38 6.82
CA THR A 66 12.60 -7.56 6.92
C THR A 66 13.29 -6.47 7.74
N MET A 67 12.57 -5.39 8.04
CA MET A 67 13.10 -4.22 8.76
C MET A 67 12.69 -4.19 10.23
N LEU A 68 11.63 -4.91 10.59
CA LEU A 68 11.07 -4.93 11.94
C LEU A 68 11.45 -6.21 12.68
N THR A 69 11.49 -6.12 14.01
CA THR A 69 11.67 -7.28 14.88
C THR A 69 10.43 -8.17 14.87
N ASP A 70 10.60 -9.46 15.13
CA ASP A 70 9.50 -10.44 15.18
C ASP A 70 8.41 -10.05 16.19
N GLU A 71 8.81 -9.48 17.33
CA GLU A 71 7.88 -8.95 18.34
C GLU A 71 7.00 -7.82 17.77
N THR A 72 7.61 -6.86 17.07
CA THR A 72 6.89 -5.75 16.44
C THR A 72 5.94 -6.27 15.36
N ILE A 73 6.37 -7.26 14.57
CA ILE A 73 5.54 -7.90 13.54
C ILE A 73 4.32 -8.55 14.19
N LYS A 74 4.51 -9.30 15.28
CA LYS A 74 3.42 -9.94 16.02
C LYS A 74 2.41 -8.92 16.55
N GLY A 75 2.88 -7.81 17.12
CA GLY A 75 2.01 -6.70 17.55
C GLY A 75 1.18 -6.13 16.39
N PHE A 76 1.80 -5.93 15.22
CA PHE A 76 1.11 -5.48 14.01
C PHE A 76 0.03 -6.45 13.52
N GLU A 77 0.29 -7.76 13.54
CA GLU A 77 -0.69 -8.77 13.13
C GLU A 77 -1.90 -8.83 14.07
N LEU A 78 -1.66 -8.70 15.39
CA LEU A 78 -2.74 -8.59 16.38
C LEU A 78 -3.59 -7.35 16.15
N TRP A 79 -2.96 -6.20 15.94
CA TRP A 79 -3.66 -4.95 15.65
C TRP A 79 -4.50 -5.03 14.36
N LYS A 80 -3.95 -5.58 13.28
CA LYS A 80 -4.69 -5.81 12.02
C LYS A 80 -5.91 -6.70 12.23
N THR A 81 -5.77 -7.78 12.99
CA THR A 81 -6.86 -8.71 13.28
C THR A 81 -7.97 -8.02 14.08
N TRP A 82 -7.59 -7.20 15.07
CA TRP A 82 -8.53 -6.41 15.85
C TRP A 82 -9.32 -5.43 14.98
N ILE A 83 -8.64 -4.63 14.13
CA ILE A 83 -9.29 -3.71 13.19
C ILE A 83 -10.27 -4.47 12.27
N TYR A 84 -9.87 -5.61 11.71
CA TYR A 84 -10.73 -6.40 10.83
C TYR A 84 -12.01 -6.89 11.54
N ARG A 85 -11.91 -7.33 12.80
CA ARG A 85 -13.07 -7.76 13.58
C ARG A 85 -14.01 -6.58 13.89
N LEU A 86 -13.45 -5.42 14.22
CA LEU A 86 -14.24 -4.22 14.48
C LEU A 86 -15.04 -3.76 13.26
N THR A 87 -14.39 -3.68 12.09
CA THR A 87 -15.07 -3.24 10.86
C THR A 87 -16.15 -4.19 10.40
N LYS A 88 -15.99 -5.51 10.62
CA LYS A 88 -17.06 -6.48 10.37
C LYS A 88 -18.23 -6.37 11.33
N LYS A 89 -17.97 -6.08 12.61
CA LYS A 89 -19.01 -6.00 13.64
C LYS A 89 -19.81 -4.69 13.57
N HIS A 90 -19.19 -3.61 13.10
CA HIS A 90 -19.80 -2.28 13.02
C HIS A 90 -19.50 -1.59 11.68
N PRO A 91 -20.19 -1.97 10.58
CA PRO A 91 -19.91 -1.44 9.25
C PRO A 91 -20.26 0.05 9.06
N SER A 92 -21.02 0.66 9.99
CA SER A 92 -21.45 2.06 9.94
C SER A 92 -20.58 3.03 10.73
N LEU A 93 -19.57 2.57 11.50
CA LEU A 93 -18.74 3.47 12.31
C LEU A 93 -17.63 4.12 11.45
N PRO A 94 -17.58 5.45 11.37
CA PRO A 94 -16.51 6.14 10.64
C PRO A 94 -15.17 5.96 11.35
N MET A 95 -14.10 5.73 10.59
CA MET A 95 -12.72 5.54 11.10
C MET A 95 -12.11 6.77 11.83
N LYS A 96 -12.88 7.81 12.14
CA LYS A 96 -12.37 9.11 12.60
C LYS A 96 -11.99 9.16 14.08
N ASN A 97 -12.34 8.15 14.90
CA ASN A 97 -12.17 8.18 16.36
C ASN A 97 -11.24 7.08 16.93
N TYR A 98 -10.32 6.52 16.12
CA TYR A 98 -9.45 5.43 16.58
C TYR A 98 -8.34 5.88 17.56
N ASP A 99 -7.95 7.16 17.55
CA ASP A 99 -6.94 7.70 18.49
C ASP A 99 -7.36 7.61 19.97
N GLN A 100 -8.68 7.54 20.24
CA GLN A 100 -9.20 7.37 21.60
C GLN A 100 -9.31 5.89 22.03
N MET A 101 -9.27 4.95 21.08
CA MET A 101 -9.38 3.51 21.37
C MET A 101 -8.02 2.83 21.60
N THR A 102 -6.93 3.36 21.02
CA THR A 102 -5.58 2.80 21.15
C THR A 102 -4.96 2.99 22.54
N CYS A 103 -5.52 3.88 23.37
CA CYS A 103 -5.00 4.17 24.72
C CYS A 103 -5.73 3.44 25.86
N ASN A 104 -6.75 2.61 25.60
CA ASN A 104 -7.44 1.91 26.69
C ASN A 104 -6.79 0.54 26.95
N LYS A 105 -5.74 0.53 27.78
CA LYS A 105 -5.05 -0.70 28.28
C LYS A 105 -6.04 -1.79 28.72
N ASN A 106 -7.21 -1.41 29.22
CA ASN A 106 -8.22 -2.35 29.72
C ASN A 106 -8.90 -3.16 28.60
N ILE A 107 -9.08 -2.59 27.41
CA ILE A 107 -9.68 -3.33 26.28
C ILE A 107 -8.66 -4.29 25.65
N PHE A 108 -7.38 -3.90 25.65
CA PHE A 108 -6.30 -4.78 25.21
C PHE A 108 -6.15 -5.97 26.17
N ASN A 109 -6.09 -5.73 27.49
CA ASN A 109 -5.92 -6.80 28.47
C ASN A 109 -7.15 -7.74 28.56
N ALA A 110 -8.38 -7.23 28.42
CA ALA A 110 -9.60 -8.05 28.49
C ALA A 110 -9.79 -9.04 27.32
N ILE A 111 -8.95 -8.96 26.29
CA ILE A 111 -9.01 -9.84 25.10
C ILE A 111 -7.77 -10.75 25.01
N PHE A 112 -6.68 -10.41 25.71
CA PHE A 112 -5.40 -11.11 25.65
C PHE A 112 -5.01 -11.86 26.94
N GLU A 113 -5.86 -11.84 27.96
CA GLU A 113 -5.93 -12.85 29.05
C GLU A 113 -7.14 -13.77 28.83
#